data_AF-A0A117SDI7-F1
#
_entry.id   AF-A0A117SDI7-F1
#
_cell.length_a   1.000
_cell.length_b   1.000
_cell.length_c   1.000
_cell.angle_alpha   90.00
_cell.angle_beta   90.00
_cell.angle_gamma   90.00
#
_symmetry.space_group_name_H-M   'P 1'
#
loop_
_entity.id
_entity.type
_entity.pdbx_description
1 polymer ?
#
loop_
_entity_poly.entity_id
_entity_poly.type
_entity_poly.pdbx_seq_one_letter_code
_entity_poly.pdbx_strand_id
1 'polypeptide(L)'
;MAKKTLGSLMGVLLVGLLVFLAGCTPTPSEPGDNNQNEEVFTKEEIQAALSSKGDEVFKIIWSPDDKMALYIQAGKPEKEGMDEAYLWKVGEEDPKSVRDVSPTTHGFAWSPDSKYFLISEKLGEGAINSIVKADTLQEETYKPKSFGIPVWNPDSSAIAYGNESHEYGDSWGFLEVYTLGQEESEYIWKTRGYLYKVEYWDKEGNIGYTEINDQGKETKKTTKNIKPSISGVHLGDSKAQVEAALGKDYKETPPGEEVGHFPEQVFRWDYDGYRIFIGAESGGVLELNVTSPQAETNLGIKMGDTAAAVFEAYRPKYIEPESIHGGKLYGIFKVEGAAAMFFSFDLKEGQTLEDIKPENKVERIILTYPGIMDDSF
;
A
#
# COMPACT_ATOMS: atom_id res chain seq x y z
N MET A 1 -30.12 -30.36 23.11
CA MET A 1 -29.76 -29.61 24.32
C MET A 1 -30.18 -28.16 24.16
N ALA A 2 -30.91 -27.67 25.18
CA ALA A 2 -31.33 -26.31 25.51
C ALA A 2 -31.45 -25.23 24.40
N LYS A 3 -32.71 -24.91 24.06
CA LYS A 3 -33.14 -23.59 23.55
C LYS A 3 -32.95 -22.53 24.64
N LYS A 4 -32.43 -21.36 24.29
CA LYS A 4 -32.53 -20.14 25.13
C LYS A 4 -33.44 -19.11 24.47
N THR A 5 -34.23 -18.52 25.36
CA THR A 5 -35.45 -17.75 25.20
C THR A 5 -35.18 -16.26 24.96
N LEU A 6 -36.00 -15.68 24.09
CA LEU A 6 -36.23 -14.25 23.93
C LEU A 6 -37.06 -13.73 25.11
N GLY A 7 -36.59 -12.69 25.81
CA GLY A 7 -37.27 -12.10 26.95
C GLY A 7 -37.12 -10.58 26.94
N SER A 8 -38.22 -9.92 26.57
CA SER A 8 -38.49 -8.48 26.64
C SER A 8 -38.13 -7.86 28.00
N LEU A 9 -37.56 -6.65 28.00
CA LEU A 9 -37.69 -5.75 29.14
C LEU A 9 -38.10 -4.35 28.68
N MET A 10 -39.08 -3.85 29.41
CA MET A 10 -39.92 -2.69 29.16
C MET A 10 -39.34 -1.47 29.90
N GLY A 11 -39.32 -0.34 29.19
CA GLY A 11 -39.51 1.05 29.61
C GLY A 11 -38.97 1.60 30.95
N VAL A 12 -38.33 2.76 30.87
CA VAL A 12 -38.67 3.93 31.71
C VAL A 12 -38.56 5.19 30.87
N LEU A 13 -39.68 5.89 30.72
CA LEU A 13 -39.80 7.23 30.13
C LEU A 13 -39.59 8.24 31.26
N LEU A 14 -38.52 9.03 31.24
CA LEU A 14 -38.27 10.05 32.25
C LEU A 14 -38.93 11.37 31.81
N VAL A 15 -39.98 11.76 32.54
CA VAL A 15 -40.64 13.06 32.42
C VAL A 15 -39.83 14.08 33.22
N GLY A 16 -39.17 15.01 32.52
CA GLY A 16 -38.47 16.15 33.12
C GLY A 16 -39.44 17.26 33.51
N LEU A 17 -39.48 17.56 34.81
CA LEU A 17 -40.28 18.58 35.47
C LEU A 17 -39.76 20.00 35.13
N LEU A 18 -40.60 20.82 34.52
CA LEU A 18 -40.39 22.25 34.29
C LEU A 18 -40.62 23.03 35.60
N VAL A 19 -39.55 23.58 36.17
CA VAL A 19 -39.62 24.53 37.30
C VAL A 19 -39.50 25.94 36.74
N PHE A 20 -40.59 26.70 36.81
CA PHE A 20 -40.60 28.14 36.59
C PHE A 20 -40.03 28.84 37.84
N LEU A 21 -38.81 29.37 37.72
CA LEU A 21 -38.30 30.37 38.66
C LEU A 21 -38.55 31.75 38.06
N ALA A 22 -39.53 32.46 38.65
CA ALA A 22 -39.67 33.90 38.51
C ALA A 22 -38.78 34.58 39.56
N GLY A 23 -37.93 35.51 39.15
CA GLY A 23 -37.20 36.33 40.12
C GLY A 23 -36.12 37.24 39.52
N CYS A 24 -36.44 38.54 39.52
CA CYS A 24 -35.54 39.70 39.50
C CYS A 24 -34.80 40.02 38.20
N THR A 25 -35.38 40.98 37.47
CA THR A 25 -34.79 41.75 36.37
C THR A 25 -33.62 42.62 36.85
N PRO A 26 -32.41 42.48 36.29
CA PRO A 26 -31.41 43.54 36.31
C PRO A 26 -31.74 44.58 35.24
N THR A 27 -31.58 45.84 35.60
CA THR A 27 -31.64 47.03 34.74
C THR A 27 -30.80 46.84 33.46
N PRO A 28 -31.28 47.24 32.27
CA PRO A 28 -30.51 47.12 31.04
C PRO A 28 -29.30 48.07 31.06
N SER A 29 -28.12 47.54 31.32
CA SER A 29 -26.86 48.14 30.88
C SER A 29 -26.70 47.86 29.38
N GLU A 30 -26.27 48.88 28.66
CA GLU A 30 -26.03 48.92 27.22
C GLU A 30 -25.34 47.64 26.70
N PRO A 31 -25.71 47.13 25.50
CA PRO A 31 -24.95 46.09 24.84
C PRO A 31 -23.60 46.69 24.43
N GLY A 32 -22.60 46.52 25.29
CA GLY A 32 -21.21 46.58 24.88
C GLY A 32 -21.02 45.53 23.81
N ASP A 33 -20.76 46.00 22.59
CA ASP A 33 -20.35 45.23 21.43
C ASP A 33 -18.98 44.60 21.74
N ASN A 34 -18.98 43.55 22.57
CA ASN A 34 -17.86 42.63 22.73
C ASN A 34 -17.89 41.65 21.55
N ASN A 35 -17.78 42.17 20.34
CA ASN A 35 -17.08 41.46 19.28
C ASN A 35 -15.60 41.46 19.68
N GLN A 36 -15.22 40.56 20.59
CA GLN A 36 -13.88 40.00 20.52
C GLN A 36 -13.84 39.31 19.16
N ASN A 37 -13.35 40.04 18.15
CA ASN A 37 -12.84 39.43 16.94
C ASN A 37 -11.83 38.41 17.43
N GLU A 38 -12.18 37.13 17.42
CA GLU A 38 -11.20 36.06 17.50
C GLU A 38 -10.12 36.42 16.48
N GLU A 39 -8.87 36.60 16.93
CA GLU A 39 -7.77 36.92 16.02
C GLU A 39 -7.54 35.69 15.15
N VAL A 40 -8.15 35.71 13.97
CA VAL A 40 -8.03 34.67 12.95
C VAL A 40 -6.65 34.83 12.30
N PHE A 41 -5.70 33.98 12.66
CA PHE A 41 -4.35 34.03 12.10
C PHE A 41 -4.32 33.68 10.61
N THR A 42 -3.79 34.59 9.79
CA THR A 42 -3.48 34.37 8.38
C THR A 42 -2.23 33.49 8.20
N LYS A 43 -2.03 32.97 6.98
CA LYS A 43 -0.81 32.21 6.64
C LYS A 43 0.46 33.02 6.93
N GLU A 44 0.46 34.31 6.58
CA GLU A 44 1.58 35.21 6.75
C GLU A 44 1.87 35.45 8.24
N GLU A 45 0.85 35.59 9.07
CA GLU A 45 0.98 35.75 10.52
C GLU A 45 1.51 34.47 11.18
N ILE A 46 1.00 33.29 10.80
CA ILE A 46 1.54 32.00 11.26
C ILE A 46 3.01 31.87 10.86
N GLN A 47 3.35 32.17 9.59
CA GLN A 47 4.73 32.08 9.11
C GLN A 47 5.64 33.05 9.88
N ALA A 48 5.20 34.28 10.11
CA ALA A 48 5.95 35.27 10.88
C ALA A 48 6.13 34.82 12.35
N ALA A 49 5.07 34.30 12.98
CA ALA A 49 5.12 33.78 14.33
C ALA A 49 6.11 32.62 14.45
N LEU A 50 6.07 31.64 13.54
CA LEU A 50 7.00 30.50 13.53
C LEU A 50 8.44 30.94 13.25
N SER A 51 8.67 31.85 12.29
CA SER A 51 10.00 32.38 12.00
C SER A 51 10.57 33.24 13.14
N SER A 52 9.72 33.88 13.96
CA SER A 52 10.17 34.66 15.12
C SER A 52 10.71 33.81 16.27
N LYS A 53 10.39 32.51 16.30
CA LYS A 53 10.89 31.54 17.30
C LYS A 53 12.35 31.12 17.06
N GLY A 54 12.99 31.59 15.99
CA GLY A 54 14.40 31.35 15.73
C GLY A 54 14.76 29.86 15.68
N ASP A 55 15.81 29.49 16.41
CA ASP A 55 16.35 28.11 16.42
C ASP A 55 15.46 27.10 17.16
N GLU A 56 14.40 27.56 17.84
CA GLU A 56 13.45 26.64 18.50
C GLU A 56 12.61 25.88 17.48
N VAL A 57 12.34 26.43 16.28
CA VAL A 57 11.58 25.79 15.21
C VAL A 57 12.50 25.49 14.04
N PHE A 58 12.80 24.21 13.80
CA PHE A 58 13.81 23.83 12.81
C PHE A 58 13.25 23.16 11.55
N LYS A 59 11.93 22.91 11.48
CA LYS A 59 11.29 22.41 10.26
C LYS A 59 9.85 22.90 10.18
N ILE A 60 9.47 23.48 9.05
CA ILE A 60 8.11 23.95 8.75
C ILE A 60 7.76 23.47 7.34
N ILE A 61 6.60 22.82 7.18
CA ILE A 61 6.03 22.50 5.88
C ILE A 61 4.56 22.90 5.83
N TRP A 62 4.15 23.51 4.73
CA TRP A 62 2.76 23.90 4.49
C TRP A 62 2.01 22.79 3.75
N SER A 63 0.74 22.61 4.08
CA SER A 63 -0.17 21.77 3.31
C SER A 63 -0.30 22.31 1.88
N PRO A 64 -0.54 21.45 0.87
CA PRO A 64 -0.69 21.87 -0.52
C PRO A 64 -1.76 22.95 -0.75
N ASP A 65 -2.80 22.98 0.08
CA ASP A 65 -3.85 23.99 0.03
C ASP A 65 -3.54 25.26 0.84
N ASP A 66 -2.35 25.36 1.43
CA ASP A 66 -1.85 26.48 2.22
C ASP A 66 -2.67 26.81 3.49
N LYS A 67 -3.52 25.90 3.95
CA LYS A 67 -4.37 26.11 5.12
C LYS A 67 -3.78 25.60 6.43
N MET A 68 -2.69 24.83 6.38
CA MET A 68 -2.10 24.23 7.57
C MET A 68 -0.58 24.22 7.51
N ALA A 69 0.07 24.55 8.62
CA ALA A 69 1.51 24.42 8.81
C ALA A 69 1.79 23.27 9.77
N LEU A 70 2.54 22.26 9.31
CA LEU A 70 3.15 21.25 10.17
C LEU A 70 4.58 21.68 10.49
N TYR A 71 4.95 21.69 11.77
CA TYR A 71 6.29 22.08 12.18
C TYR A 71 6.81 21.26 13.36
N ILE A 72 8.14 21.23 13.53
CA ILE A 72 8.80 20.70 14.72
C ILE A 72 9.44 21.85 15.48
N GLN A 73 9.28 21.82 16.79
CA GLN A 73 10.05 22.64 17.70
C GLN A 73 10.83 21.80 18.71
N ALA A 74 11.91 22.37 19.24
CA ALA A 74 12.67 21.77 20.33
C ALA A 74 11.75 21.49 21.52
N GLY A 75 11.79 20.26 22.04
CA GLY A 75 10.96 19.90 23.18
C GLY A 75 11.46 20.52 24.48
N LYS A 76 10.54 20.67 25.43
CA LYS A 76 10.86 21.16 26.78
C LYS A 76 11.83 20.20 27.49
N PRO A 77 12.59 20.66 28.51
CA PRO A 77 13.52 19.81 29.26
C PRO A 77 12.87 18.54 29.85
N GLU A 78 11.57 18.57 30.14
CA GLU A 78 10.82 17.42 30.66
C GLU A 78 10.56 16.32 29.62
N LYS A 79 10.81 16.58 28.32
CA LYS A 79 10.57 15.66 27.20
C LYS A 79 11.74 14.70 26.95
N GLU A 80 12.69 14.63 27.88
CA GLU A 80 13.84 13.70 27.82
C GLU A 80 14.65 13.80 26.51
N GLY A 81 14.72 15.00 25.93
CA GLY A 81 15.41 15.25 24.67
C GLY A 81 14.63 14.87 23.41
N MET A 82 13.32 14.59 23.52
CA MET A 82 12.41 14.51 22.38
C MET A 82 12.01 15.89 21.91
N ASP A 83 11.73 16.02 20.61
CA ASP A 83 11.16 17.23 20.02
C ASP A 83 9.64 17.13 19.93
N GLU A 84 8.95 18.22 19.60
CA GLU A 84 7.50 18.28 19.58
C GLU A 84 6.99 18.68 18.19
N ALA A 85 6.11 17.86 17.62
CA ALA A 85 5.43 18.15 16.36
C ALA A 85 4.08 18.83 16.60
N TYR A 86 3.80 19.86 15.80
CA TYR A 86 2.60 20.68 15.90
C TYR A 86 1.98 20.94 14.53
N LEU A 87 0.65 21.09 14.54
CA LEU A 87 -0.14 21.50 13.39
C LEU A 87 -0.86 22.81 13.69
N TRP A 88 -0.61 23.85 12.89
CA TRP A 88 -1.30 25.14 13.00
C TRP A 88 -2.19 25.36 11.78
N LYS A 89 -3.50 25.50 12.00
CA LYS A 89 -4.45 25.79 10.92
C LYS A 89 -4.64 27.30 10.76
N VAL A 90 -4.73 27.76 9.52
CA VAL A 90 -5.09 29.15 9.21
C VAL A 90 -6.47 29.44 9.80
N GLY A 91 -6.53 30.52 10.57
CA GLY A 91 -7.69 30.97 11.30
C GLY A 91 -7.88 30.38 12.69
N GLU A 92 -6.97 29.51 13.14
CA GLU A 92 -6.91 29.10 14.55
C GLU A 92 -5.86 29.96 15.29
N GLU A 93 -6.19 30.39 16.50
CA GLU A 93 -5.30 31.20 17.36
C GLU A 93 -4.06 30.41 17.78
N ASP A 94 -4.25 29.15 18.15
CA ASP A 94 -3.19 28.29 18.71
C ASP A 94 -2.90 27.05 17.84
N PRO A 95 -1.62 26.64 17.75
CA PRO A 95 -1.25 25.37 17.14
C PRO A 95 -1.67 24.18 18.02
N LYS A 96 -2.07 23.08 17.39
CA LYS A 96 -2.41 21.82 18.05
C LYS A 96 -1.19 20.91 18.11
N SER A 97 -0.91 20.36 19.30
CA SER A 97 0.13 19.34 19.45
C SER A 97 -0.29 18.07 18.71
N VAL A 98 0.60 17.55 17.86
CA VAL A 98 0.43 16.27 17.19
C VAL A 98 0.96 15.17 18.10
N ARG A 99 2.24 15.22 18.47
CA ARG A 99 2.91 14.33 19.43
C ARG A 99 4.37 14.75 19.64
N ASP A 100 5.03 14.03 20.55
CA ASP A 100 6.49 14.02 20.67
C ASP A 100 7.11 13.21 19.51
N VAL A 101 8.24 13.68 18.99
CA VAL A 101 8.99 13.08 17.88
C VAL A 101 10.46 12.96 18.23
N SER A 102 11.15 11.98 17.64
CA SER A 102 12.60 11.87 17.76
C SER A 102 13.30 13.09 17.14
N PRO A 103 14.39 13.59 17.74
CA PRO A 103 15.23 14.62 17.14
C PRO A 103 15.87 14.22 15.81
N THR A 104 15.83 12.93 15.50
CA THR A 104 16.30 12.38 14.23
C THR A 104 15.20 12.28 13.18
N THR A 105 14.20 13.16 13.23
CA THR A 105 13.12 13.20 12.23
C THR A 105 13.70 13.41 10.83
N HIS A 106 13.54 12.39 9.98
CA HIS A 106 14.07 12.36 8.62
C HIS A 106 13.27 13.27 7.69
N GLY A 107 11.93 13.29 7.84
CA GLY A 107 11.05 13.69 6.75
C GLY A 107 9.66 14.06 7.19
N PHE A 108 9.04 14.91 6.37
CA PHE A 108 7.60 15.11 6.38
C PHE A 108 7.10 15.15 4.94
N ALA A 109 5.87 14.71 4.72
CA ALA A 109 5.23 14.82 3.43
C ALA A 109 3.71 14.94 3.59
N TRP A 110 3.12 15.94 2.95
CA TRP A 110 1.66 16.07 2.87
C TRP A 110 1.08 15.22 1.76
N SER A 111 -0.11 14.66 1.99
CA SER A 111 -0.94 14.15 0.90
C SER A 111 -1.35 15.30 -0.02
N PRO A 112 -1.47 15.08 -1.35
CA PRO A 112 -1.88 16.12 -2.29
C PRO A 112 -3.19 16.83 -1.94
N ASP A 113 -4.14 16.13 -1.31
CA ASP A 113 -5.43 16.67 -0.89
C ASP A 113 -5.41 17.35 0.49
N SER A 114 -4.24 17.45 1.12
CA SER A 114 -4.01 18.05 2.44
C SER A 114 -4.72 17.34 3.62
N LYS A 115 -5.32 16.16 3.42
CA LYS A 115 -6.04 15.45 4.50
C LYS A 115 -5.13 14.62 5.39
N TYR A 116 -3.97 14.22 4.88
CA TYR A 116 -3.00 13.40 5.61
C TYR A 116 -1.61 14.01 5.54
N PHE A 117 -0.79 13.69 6.53
CA PHE A 117 0.65 13.94 6.46
C PHE A 117 1.44 12.77 7.03
N LEU A 118 2.68 12.65 6.56
CA LEU A 118 3.65 11.69 7.04
C LEU A 118 4.61 12.36 8.01
N ILE A 119 4.91 11.67 9.12
CA ILE A 119 6.08 11.93 9.96
C ILE A 119 7.03 10.74 9.79
N SER A 120 8.18 10.97 9.17
CA SER A 120 9.20 9.95 8.96
C SER A 120 10.32 10.12 9.98
N GLU A 121 10.40 9.21 10.94
CA GLU A 121 11.44 9.19 11.99
C GLU A 121 12.52 8.19 11.64
N LYS A 122 13.79 8.53 11.89
CA LYS A 122 14.92 7.64 11.56
C LYS A 122 14.81 6.31 12.32
N LEU A 123 15.01 5.21 11.59
CA LEU A 123 15.09 3.86 12.11
C LEU A 123 16.26 3.13 11.44
N GLY A 124 17.42 3.12 12.10
CA GLY A 124 18.66 2.61 11.51
C GLY A 124 19.08 3.44 10.29
N GLU A 125 19.28 2.78 9.15
CA GLU A 125 19.54 3.42 7.85
C GLU A 125 18.26 3.87 7.13
N GLY A 126 17.07 3.47 7.63
CA GLY A 126 15.78 3.83 7.07
C GLY A 126 14.96 4.76 7.96
N ALA A 127 13.64 4.67 7.82
CA ALA A 127 12.65 5.42 8.56
C ALA A 127 11.44 4.55 8.92
N ILE A 128 10.79 4.90 10.02
CA ILE A 128 9.41 4.49 10.33
C ILE A 128 8.49 5.67 10.06
N ASN A 129 7.36 5.41 9.41
CA ASN A 129 6.46 6.45 8.93
C ASN A 129 5.13 6.38 9.68
N SER A 130 4.80 7.43 10.43
CA SER A 130 3.44 7.64 10.92
C SER A 130 2.63 8.37 9.86
N ILE A 131 1.45 7.84 9.52
CA ILE A 131 0.46 8.50 8.66
C ILE A 131 -0.59 9.10 9.55
N VAL A 132 -0.80 10.41 9.49
CA VAL A 132 -1.66 11.15 10.43
C VAL A 132 -2.77 11.87 9.68
N LYS A 133 -4.01 11.73 10.14
CA LYS A 133 -5.16 12.51 9.67
C LYS A 133 -5.08 13.95 10.19
N ALA A 134 -5.10 14.94 9.31
CA ALA A 134 -4.89 16.34 9.68
C ALA A 134 -6.06 16.98 10.44
N ASP A 135 -7.27 16.45 10.29
CA ASP A 135 -8.47 16.95 10.96
C ASP A 135 -8.57 16.51 12.43
N THR A 136 -8.26 15.24 12.69
CA THR A 136 -8.44 14.53 13.96
C THR A 136 -7.13 14.27 14.71
N LEU A 137 -5.99 14.42 14.03
CA LEU A 137 -4.65 14.05 14.51
C LEU A 137 -4.51 12.57 14.88
N GLN A 138 -5.43 11.73 14.39
CA GLN A 138 -5.36 10.29 14.59
C GLN A 138 -4.30 9.69 13.64
N GLU A 139 -3.42 8.85 14.18
CA GLU A 139 -2.49 8.05 13.39
C GLU A 139 -3.18 6.80 12.82
N GLU A 140 -2.83 6.42 11.60
CA GLU A 140 -3.11 5.09 11.08
C GLU A 140 -2.34 4.02 11.87
N THR A 141 -2.93 2.83 11.99
CA THR A 141 -2.33 1.71 12.74
C THR A 141 -1.10 1.17 12.05
N TYR A 142 -1.12 1.08 10.71
CA TYR A 142 0.00 0.61 9.92
C TYR A 142 1.09 1.68 9.82
N LYS A 143 2.33 1.31 10.15
CA LYS A 143 3.50 2.20 10.14
C LYS A 143 4.55 1.67 9.17
N PRO A 144 4.54 2.09 7.90
CA PRO A 144 5.49 1.63 6.90
C PRO A 144 6.93 1.84 7.37
N LYS A 145 7.76 0.82 7.21
CA LYS A 145 9.22 0.95 7.32
C LYS A 145 9.77 1.15 5.92
N SER A 146 10.63 2.13 5.76
CA SER A 146 11.14 2.48 4.43
C SER A 146 12.59 2.95 4.46
N PHE A 147 13.28 2.83 3.34
CA PHE A 147 14.63 3.36 3.17
C PHE A 147 14.65 4.90 3.00
N GLY A 148 13.54 5.50 2.57
CA GLY A 148 13.39 6.94 2.40
C GLY A 148 11.96 7.41 2.64
N ILE A 149 11.68 8.70 2.44
CA ILE A 149 10.34 9.26 2.63
C ILE A 149 9.38 8.66 1.59
N PRO A 150 8.25 8.06 2.00
CA PRO A 150 7.24 7.56 1.07
C PRO A 150 6.66 8.66 0.19
N VAL A 151 6.25 8.29 -1.02
CA VAL A 151 5.66 9.21 -2.00
C VAL A 151 4.17 8.94 -2.12
N TRP A 152 3.36 9.98 -1.89
CA TRP A 152 1.93 9.92 -2.09
C TRP A 152 1.56 9.73 -3.55
N ASN A 153 0.54 8.92 -3.80
CA ASN A 153 -0.11 8.90 -5.09
C ASN A 153 -0.93 10.21 -5.29
N PRO A 154 -1.22 10.59 -6.54
CA PRO A 154 -1.88 11.87 -6.83
C PRO A 154 -3.27 12.05 -6.22
N ASP A 155 -4.01 10.96 -5.97
CA ASP A 155 -5.36 11.00 -5.40
C ASP A 155 -5.39 10.92 -3.86
N SER A 156 -4.21 10.85 -3.20
CA SER A 156 -4.04 10.80 -1.75
C SER A 156 -4.57 9.53 -1.06
N SER A 157 -4.89 8.47 -1.81
CA SER A 157 -5.37 7.20 -1.24
C SER A 157 -4.27 6.20 -0.91
N ALA A 158 -3.04 6.42 -1.39
CA ALA A 158 -1.93 5.49 -1.20
C ALA A 158 -0.56 6.17 -1.16
N ILE A 159 0.43 5.43 -0.67
CA ILE A 159 1.84 5.80 -0.70
C ILE A 159 2.68 4.68 -1.33
N ALA A 160 3.74 5.04 -2.05
CA ALA A 160 4.76 4.12 -2.54
C ALA A 160 6.07 4.35 -1.78
N TYR A 161 6.75 3.28 -1.39
CA TYR A 161 8.03 3.35 -0.69
C TYR A 161 8.87 2.12 -0.97
N GLY A 162 10.18 2.24 -0.77
CA GLY A 162 11.06 1.09 -0.76
C GLY A 162 11.40 0.69 0.67
N ASN A 163 11.53 -0.60 0.91
CA ASN A 163 11.82 -1.22 2.20
C ASN A 163 12.93 -2.27 2.03
N GLU A 164 13.54 -2.67 3.14
CA GLU A 164 14.59 -3.69 3.19
C GLU A 164 14.32 -4.68 4.32
N SER A 165 14.50 -5.96 4.06
CA SER A 165 14.60 -7.01 5.08
C SER A 165 15.94 -7.72 4.97
N HIS A 166 16.43 -8.21 6.12
CA HIS A 166 17.62 -9.04 6.17
C HIS A 166 17.20 -10.43 6.66
N GLU A 167 17.21 -11.40 5.75
CA GLU A 167 16.77 -12.77 6.03
C GLU A 167 17.93 -13.73 5.74
N TYR A 168 18.34 -14.49 6.75
CA TYR A 168 19.42 -15.49 6.64
C TYR A 168 20.77 -14.97 6.08
N GLY A 169 21.04 -13.68 6.27
CA GLY A 169 22.26 -13.02 5.78
C GLY A 169 22.13 -12.39 4.39
N ASP A 170 20.97 -12.56 3.75
CA ASP A 170 20.63 -11.90 2.49
C ASP A 170 19.85 -10.62 2.75
N SER A 171 20.20 -9.57 2.00
CA SER A 171 19.41 -8.34 1.91
C SER A 171 18.37 -8.50 0.81
N TRP A 172 17.11 -8.20 1.15
CA TRP A 172 15.98 -8.20 0.24
C TRP A 172 15.40 -6.80 0.16
N GLY A 173 15.34 -6.25 -1.05
CA GLY A 173 14.64 -5.00 -1.32
C GLY A 173 13.21 -5.25 -1.72
N PHE A 174 12.34 -4.35 -1.27
CA PHE A 174 10.94 -4.33 -1.62
C PHE A 174 10.57 -2.95 -2.14
N LEU A 175 9.84 -2.89 -3.25
CA LEU A 175 9.09 -1.72 -3.66
C LEU A 175 7.63 -2.00 -3.33
N GLU A 176 7.05 -1.22 -2.44
CA GLU A 176 5.72 -1.47 -1.86
C GLU A 176 4.78 -0.30 -2.10
N VAL A 177 3.48 -0.61 -2.11
CA VAL A 177 2.39 0.35 -2.06
C VAL A 177 1.52 0.04 -0.86
N TYR A 178 1.27 1.04 -0.03
CA TYR A 178 0.28 0.96 1.03
C TYR A 178 -0.93 1.82 0.67
N THR A 179 -2.11 1.19 0.61
CA THR A 179 -3.40 1.88 0.44
C THR A 179 -3.99 2.17 1.82
N LEU A 180 -4.44 3.40 2.05
CA LEU A 180 -4.94 3.82 3.36
C LEU A 180 -6.09 2.92 3.85
N GLY A 181 -6.02 2.54 5.13
CA GLY A 181 -7.02 1.72 5.79
C GLY A 181 -6.87 0.20 5.59
N GLN A 182 -5.89 -0.24 4.79
CA GLN A 182 -5.51 -1.65 4.72
C GLN A 182 -4.67 -2.04 5.96
N GLU A 183 -4.62 -3.33 6.27
CA GLU A 183 -3.80 -3.84 7.38
C GLU A 183 -2.31 -3.98 6.98
N GLU A 184 -2.06 -4.13 5.68
CA GLU A 184 -0.73 -4.37 5.12
C GLU A 184 -0.54 -3.66 3.77
N SER A 185 0.71 -3.64 3.32
CA SER A 185 1.12 -3.14 2.02
C SER A 185 1.16 -4.25 0.97
N GLU A 186 1.15 -3.85 -0.29
CA GLU A 186 1.28 -4.74 -1.44
C GLU A 186 2.64 -4.55 -2.10
N TYR A 187 3.26 -5.64 -2.52
CA TYR A 187 4.52 -5.59 -3.27
C TYR A 187 4.28 -5.18 -4.72
N ILE A 188 5.06 -4.24 -5.24
CA ILE A 188 5.30 -4.11 -6.68
C ILE A 188 6.46 -5.01 -7.07
N TRP A 189 7.60 -4.85 -6.37
CA TRP A 189 8.82 -5.63 -6.61
C TRP A 189 9.36 -6.20 -5.30
N LYS A 190 9.94 -7.40 -5.38
CA LYS A 190 10.76 -8.03 -4.34
C LYS A 190 12.01 -8.59 -5.01
N THR A 191 13.19 -8.23 -4.56
CA THR A 191 14.44 -8.70 -5.20
C THR A 191 15.60 -8.75 -4.20
N ARG A 192 16.34 -9.85 -4.23
CA ARG A 192 17.56 -10.05 -3.44
C ARG A 192 18.70 -9.15 -3.90
N GLY A 193 19.39 -8.50 -2.97
CA GLY A 193 20.58 -7.69 -3.23
C GLY A 193 20.29 -6.33 -3.88
N TYR A 194 19.05 -5.87 -3.82
CA TYR A 194 18.65 -4.56 -4.34
C TYR A 194 17.93 -3.76 -3.27
N LEU A 195 17.95 -2.43 -3.39
CA LEU A 195 17.14 -1.49 -2.64
C LEU A 195 16.38 -0.60 -3.61
N TYR A 196 15.23 -0.09 -3.15
CA TYR A 196 14.38 0.77 -3.95
C TYR A 196 14.21 2.13 -3.25
N LYS A 197 14.39 3.21 -4.02
CA LYS A 197 14.09 4.56 -3.57
C LYS A 197 13.05 5.18 -4.49
N VAL A 198 11.85 5.40 -3.98
CA VAL A 198 10.77 6.02 -4.74
C VAL A 198 11.04 7.52 -4.89
N GLU A 199 10.93 8.03 -6.11
CA GLU A 199 11.19 9.43 -6.45
C GLU A 199 9.90 10.21 -6.71
N TYR A 200 8.94 9.60 -7.42
CA TYR A 200 7.68 10.24 -7.76
C TYR A 200 6.57 9.22 -8.04
N TRP A 201 5.32 9.68 -7.95
CA TRP A 201 4.14 8.99 -8.46
C TRP A 201 3.29 10.00 -9.25
N ASP A 202 3.19 9.80 -10.57
CA ASP A 202 2.50 10.74 -11.45
C ASP A 202 1.02 10.41 -11.68
N LYS A 203 0.32 11.32 -12.38
CA LYS A 203 -1.13 11.24 -12.65
C LYS A 203 -1.51 10.11 -13.60
N GLU A 204 -0.56 9.65 -14.40
CA GLU A 204 -0.68 8.52 -15.31
C GLU A 204 -0.48 7.16 -14.59
N GLY A 205 -0.20 7.20 -13.28
CA GLY A 205 0.00 6.06 -12.41
C GLY A 205 1.41 5.49 -12.47
N ASN A 206 2.37 6.19 -13.10
CA ASN A 206 3.75 5.78 -13.12
C ASN A 206 4.42 6.09 -11.78
N ILE A 207 5.14 5.11 -11.27
CA ILE A 207 5.99 5.21 -10.09
C ILE A 207 7.44 5.21 -10.59
N GLY A 208 8.10 6.36 -10.45
CA GLY A 208 9.52 6.50 -10.72
C GLY A 208 10.35 6.13 -9.50
N TYR A 209 11.37 5.31 -9.69
CA TYR A 209 12.22 4.86 -8.60
C TYR A 209 13.67 4.67 -9.06
N THR A 210 14.57 4.78 -8.09
CA THR A 210 15.98 4.39 -8.25
C THR A 210 16.18 3.03 -7.60
N GLU A 211 16.63 2.07 -8.40
CA GLU A 211 17.08 0.75 -7.96
C GLU A 211 18.58 0.83 -7.64
N ILE A 212 18.98 0.34 -6.47
CA ILE A 212 20.36 0.37 -5.98
C ILE A 212 20.79 -1.07 -5.74
N ASN A 213 21.84 -1.54 -6.41
CA ASN A 213 22.35 -2.90 -6.17
C ASN A 213 23.29 -2.97 -4.95
N ASP A 214 23.70 -4.18 -4.61
CA ASP A 214 24.71 -4.53 -3.59
C ASP A 214 26.06 -3.80 -3.71
N GLN A 215 26.42 -3.31 -4.91
CA GLN A 215 27.60 -2.48 -5.15
C GLN A 215 27.35 -0.98 -5.01
N GLY A 216 26.12 -0.57 -4.66
CA GLY A 216 25.69 0.83 -4.59
C GLY A 216 25.45 1.47 -5.96
N LYS A 217 25.39 0.69 -7.04
CA LYS A 217 25.12 1.22 -8.39
C LYS A 217 23.64 1.54 -8.51
N GLU A 218 23.35 2.79 -8.85
CA GLU A 218 21.99 3.30 -9.04
C GLU A 218 21.53 3.16 -10.50
N THR A 219 20.28 2.73 -10.70
CA THR A 219 19.59 2.69 -12.00
C THR A 219 18.19 3.25 -11.85
N LYS A 220 17.86 4.30 -12.62
CA LYS A 220 16.51 4.88 -12.64
C LYS A 220 15.57 4.04 -13.49
N LYS A 221 14.41 3.73 -12.94
CA LYS A 221 13.36 2.93 -13.59
C LYS A 221 11.99 3.56 -13.32
N THR A 222 11.02 3.10 -14.10
CA THR A 222 9.62 3.47 -13.94
C THR A 222 8.78 2.20 -14.03
N THR A 223 7.78 2.10 -13.17
CA THR A 223 6.79 1.02 -13.17
C THR A 223 5.39 1.60 -12.97
N LYS A 224 4.36 0.77 -13.01
CA LYS A 224 3.00 1.12 -12.58
C LYS A 224 2.56 0.12 -11.51
N ASN A 225 1.66 0.54 -10.63
CA ASN A 225 0.98 -0.39 -9.73
C ASN A 225 -0.15 -1.12 -10.49
N ILE A 226 0.22 -1.97 -11.45
CA ILE A 226 -0.72 -2.82 -12.19
C ILE A 226 -0.60 -4.21 -11.60
N LYS A 227 -1.71 -4.80 -11.16
CA LYS A 227 -1.73 -6.22 -10.83
C LYS A 227 -1.84 -7.03 -12.12
N PRO A 228 -0.94 -7.99 -12.39
CA PRO A 228 -1.09 -8.91 -13.49
C PRO A 228 -2.36 -9.75 -13.31
N SER A 229 -3.02 -10.09 -14.42
CA SER A 229 -4.21 -10.95 -14.38
C SER A 229 -4.30 -11.87 -15.58
N ILE A 230 -5.11 -12.93 -15.38
CA ILE A 230 -5.61 -13.79 -16.44
C ILE A 230 -7.13 -13.75 -16.36
N SER A 231 -7.79 -13.29 -17.44
CA SER A 231 -9.25 -13.14 -17.52
C SER A 231 -9.84 -12.30 -16.39
N GLY A 232 -9.11 -11.26 -15.95
CA GLY A 232 -9.53 -10.35 -14.90
C GLY A 232 -9.33 -10.83 -13.47
N VAL A 233 -8.81 -12.05 -13.26
CA VAL A 233 -8.46 -12.55 -11.93
C VAL A 233 -6.98 -12.30 -11.64
N HIS A 234 -6.69 -11.76 -10.46
CA HIS A 234 -5.37 -11.40 -9.95
C HIS A 234 -4.98 -12.29 -8.78
N LEU A 235 -3.69 -12.32 -8.44
CA LEU A 235 -3.27 -12.86 -7.15
C LEU A 235 -3.78 -11.97 -6.01
N GLY A 236 -4.14 -12.60 -4.88
CA GLY A 236 -4.76 -11.95 -3.73
C GLY A 236 -6.25 -11.68 -3.87
N ASP A 237 -6.86 -11.89 -5.05
CA ASP A 237 -8.31 -11.72 -5.21
C ASP A 237 -9.08 -12.66 -4.25
N SER A 238 -10.13 -12.14 -3.63
CA SER A 238 -11.03 -12.95 -2.80
C SER A 238 -11.92 -13.86 -3.66
N LYS A 239 -12.52 -14.89 -3.04
CA LYS A 239 -13.55 -15.74 -3.68
C LYS A 239 -14.63 -14.94 -4.42
N ALA A 240 -15.10 -13.82 -3.83
CA ALA A 240 -16.13 -12.98 -4.43
C ALA A 240 -15.63 -12.24 -5.70
N GLN A 241 -14.37 -11.82 -5.72
CA GLN A 241 -13.76 -11.19 -6.90
C GLN A 241 -13.56 -12.22 -8.03
N VAL A 242 -13.14 -13.44 -7.69
CA VAL A 242 -13.05 -14.54 -8.65
C VAL A 242 -14.41 -14.85 -9.27
N GLU A 243 -15.47 -14.94 -8.45
CA GLU A 243 -16.84 -15.14 -8.94
C GLU A 243 -17.32 -13.99 -9.84
N ALA A 244 -16.93 -12.75 -9.54
CA ALA A 244 -17.29 -11.60 -10.35
C ALA A 244 -16.60 -11.63 -11.73
N ALA A 245 -15.38 -12.15 -11.80
CA ALA A 245 -14.61 -12.26 -13.03
C ALA A 245 -15.01 -13.46 -13.91
N LEU A 246 -15.20 -14.64 -13.29
CA LEU A 246 -15.38 -15.91 -14.01
C LEU A 246 -16.79 -16.52 -13.88
N GLY A 247 -17.65 -15.95 -13.05
CA GLY A 247 -18.96 -16.51 -12.72
C GLY A 247 -18.91 -17.55 -11.60
N LYS A 248 -20.02 -18.26 -11.40
CA LYS A 248 -20.19 -19.19 -10.27
C LYS A 248 -20.17 -20.68 -10.67
N ASP A 249 -19.88 -20.96 -11.93
CA ASP A 249 -19.93 -22.30 -12.50
C ASP A 249 -18.62 -23.06 -12.29
N TYR A 250 -18.18 -23.17 -11.04
CA TYR A 250 -16.98 -23.90 -10.64
C TYR A 250 -17.30 -25.12 -9.80
N LYS A 251 -16.34 -26.05 -9.77
CA LYS A 251 -16.30 -27.13 -8.79
C LYS A 251 -15.28 -26.79 -7.71
N GLU A 252 -15.74 -26.65 -6.46
CA GLU A 252 -14.84 -26.51 -5.31
C GLU A 252 -14.34 -27.88 -4.84
N THR A 253 -13.04 -27.96 -4.59
CA THR A 253 -12.42 -29.00 -3.77
C THR A 253 -11.93 -28.33 -2.48
N PRO A 254 -12.35 -28.81 -1.30
CA PRO A 254 -11.91 -28.25 -0.03
C PRO A 254 -10.42 -28.52 0.21
N PRO A 255 -9.78 -27.81 1.16
CA PRO A 255 -8.37 -28.01 1.46
C PRO A 255 -8.10 -29.43 1.96
N GLY A 256 -7.03 -30.04 1.44
CA GLY A 256 -6.54 -31.33 1.91
C GLY A 256 -5.68 -31.19 3.16
N GLU A 257 -5.31 -32.32 3.77
CA GLU A 257 -4.41 -32.33 4.93
C GLU A 257 -2.97 -31.92 4.57
N GLU A 258 -2.54 -32.18 3.33
CA GLU A 258 -1.22 -31.80 2.83
C GLU A 258 -1.27 -30.43 2.13
N VAL A 259 -0.33 -29.57 2.50
CA VAL A 259 -0.21 -28.18 2.01
C VAL A 259 0.39 -28.12 0.59
N GLY A 260 1.12 -29.16 0.17
CA GLY A 260 1.82 -29.17 -1.12
C GLY A 260 2.98 -28.17 -1.13
N HIS A 261 3.07 -27.34 -2.18
CA HIS A 261 4.06 -26.27 -2.32
C HIS A 261 3.56 -24.89 -1.87
N PHE A 262 2.31 -24.79 -1.43
CA PHE A 262 1.74 -23.52 -0.98
C PHE A 262 2.23 -23.18 0.45
N PRO A 263 2.23 -21.91 0.85
CA PRO A 263 2.56 -21.53 2.23
C PRO A 263 1.45 -21.88 3.24
N GLU A 264 0.26 -22.21 2.76
CA GLU A 264 -0.94 -22.52 3.55
C GLU A 264 -1.83 -23.53 2.82
N GLN A 265 -2.79 -24.14 3.54
CA GLN A 265 -3.78 -25.01 2.93
C GLN A 265 -4.62 -24.24 1.89
N VAL A 266 -5.03 -24.88 0.79
CA VAL A 266 -5.74 -24.19 -0.31
C VAL A 266 -7.06 -24.86 -0.68
N PHE A 267 -8.08 -24.04 -0.95
CA PHE A 267 -9.22 -24.45 -1.76
C PHE A 267 -8.80 -24.52 -3.23
N ARG A 268 -9.32 -25.51 -3.97
CA ARG A 268 -9.15 -25.57 -5.43
C ARG A 268 -10.50 -25.35 -6.12
N TRP A 269 -10.57 -24.36 -6.99
CA TRP A 269 -11.73 -24.09 -7.85
C TRP A 269 -11.39 -24.49 -9.28
N ASP A 270 -12.12 -25.46 -9.82
CA ASP A 270 -11.99 -25.90 -11.21
C ASP A 270 -13.18 -25.34 -12.04
N TYR A 271 -12.89 -24.50 -13.02
CA TYR A 271 -13.81 -24.06 -14.09
C TYR A 271 -13.43 -24.76 -15.42
N ASP A 272 -14.17 -24.49 -16.49
CA ASP A 272 -13.80 -24.95 -17.83
C ASP A 272 -12.49 -24.29 -18.31
N GLY A 273 -11.38 -25.02 -18.14
CA GLY A 273 -10.04 -24.57 -18.52
C GLY A 273 -9.37 -23.61 -17.54
N TYR A 274 -9.91 -23.41 -16.33
CA TYR A 274 -9.23 -22.66 -15.26
C TYR A 274 -9.15 -23.51 -14.00
N ARG A 275 -7.99 -23.48 -13.36
CA ARG A 275 -7.78 -24.02 -12.02
C ARG A 275 -7.20 -22.93 -11.14
N ILE A 276 -7.91 -22.59 -10.06
CA ILE A 276 -7.56 -21.51 -9.15
C ILE A 276 -7.33 -22.10 -7.76
N PHE A 277 -6.24 -21.70 -7.14
CA PHE A 277 -5.89 -22.07 -5.76
C PHE A 277 -6.06 -20.85 -4.85
N ILE A 278 -6.87 -20.99 -3.81
CA ILE A 278 -7.24 -19.91 -2.88
C ILE A 278 -6.81 -20.32 -1.48
N GLY A 279 -6.03 -19.49 -0.80
CA GLY A 279 -5.58 -19.73 0.57
C GLY A 279 -6.75 -19.92 1.53
N ALA A 280 -6.65 -20.91 2.41
CA ALA A 280 -7.69 -21.20 3.39
C ALA A 280 -7.67 -20.23 4.57
N GLU A 281 -6.49 -19.70 4.92
CA GLU A 281 -6.28 -18.71 5.97
C GLU A 281 -6.35 -17.29 5.38
N SER A 282 -5.62 -17.02 4.30
CA SER A 282 -5.62 -15.69 3.66
C SER A 282 -6.93 -15.37 2.93
N GLY A 283 -7.62 -16.39 2.41
CA GLY A 283 -8.81 -16.22 1.58
C GLY A 283 -8.55 -15.64 0.18
N GLY A 284 -7.29 -15.40 -0.19
CA GLY A 284 -6.86 -14.80 -1.45
C GLY A 284 -6.36 -15.84 -2.47
N VAL A 285 -6.42 -15.50 -3.76
CA VAL A 285 -5.83 -16.34 -4.83
C VAL A 285 -4.31 -16.39 -4.70
N LEU A 286 -3.75 -17.60 -4.65
CA LEU A 286 -2.30 -17.85 -4.58
C LEU A 286 -1.72 -18.28 -5.93
N GLU A 287 -2.51 -18.98 -6.75
CA GLU A 287 -2.11 -19.42 -8.08
C GLU A 287 -3.32 -19.58 -9.01
N LEU A 288 -3.10 -19.27 -10.30
CA LEU A 288 -3.99 -19.59 -11.40
C LEU A 288 -3.25 -20.42 -12.44
N ASN A 289 -3.87 -21.51 -12.87
CA ASN A 289 -3.39 -22.36 -13.95
C ASN A 289 -4.48 -22.47 -15.03
N VAL A 290 -4.18 -21.97 -16.22
CA VAL A 290 -5.20 -21.68 -17.23
C VAL A 290 -4.85 -22.31 -18.57
N THR A 291 -5.82 -23.02 -19.13
CA THR A 291 -5.79 -23.70 -20.45
C THR A 291 -7.02 -23.37 -21.30
N SER A 292 -7.95 -22.54 -20.78
CA SER A 292 -9.17 -22.15 -21.48
C SER A 292 -8.85 -21.34 -22.74
N PRO A 293 -9.43 -21.65 -23.91
CA PRO A 293 -9.22 -20.88 -25.14
C PRO A 293 -9.63 -19.41 -25.06
N GLN A 294 -10.49 -19.05 -24.10
CA GLN A 294 -10.95 -17.67 -23.88
C GLN A 294 -10.04 -16.89 -22.93
N ALA A 295 -9.03 -17.54 -22.35
CA ALA A 295 -8.13 -16.89 -21.42
C ALA A 295 -7.26 -15.84 -22.10
N GLU A 296 -7.19 -14.68 -21.47
CA GLU A 296 -6.42 -13.53 -21.93
C GLU A 296 -5.68 -12.90 -20.75
N THR A 297 -4.41 -12.57 -20.93
CA THR A 297 -3.63 -11.80 -19.95
C THR A 297 -3.99 -10.31 -20.02
N ASN A 298 -3.63 -9.53 -19.00
CA ASN A 298 -3.74 -8.07 -19.03
C ASN A 298 -2.94 -7.39 -20.16
N LEU A 299 -1.99 -8.11 -20.80
CA LEU A 299 -1.26 -7.66 -21.99
C LEU A 299 -1.80 -8.23 -23.31
N GLY A 300 -2.94 -8.91 -23.28
CA GLY A 300 -3.65 -9.37 -24.47
C GLY A 300 -3.18 -10.71 -25.04
N ILE A 301 -2.22 -11.40 -24.40
CA ILE A 301 -1.79 -12.75 -24.80
C ILE A 301 -2.86 -13.79 -24.46
N LYS A 302 -3.16 -14.67 -25.42
CA LYS A 302 -4.19 -15.70 -25.35
C LYS A 302 -3.64 -17.11 -25.57
N MET A 303 -4.46 -18.12 -25.27
CA MET A 303 -4.18 -19.49 -25.70
C MET A 303 -4.02 -19.56 -27.23
N GLY A 304 -3.01 -20.30 -27.70
CA GLY A 304 -2.71 -20.45 -29.12
C GLY A 304 -1.97 -19.26 -29.74
N ASP A 305 -1.65 -18.21 -28.99
CA ASP A 305 -0.71 -17.19 -29.46
C ASP A 305 0.70 -17.77 -29.61
N THR A 306 1.48 -17.19 -30.51
CA THR A 306 2.86 -17.63 -30.76
C THR A 306 3.81 -17.13 -29.67
N ALA A 307 4.89 -17.87 -29.40
CA ALA A 307 5.98 -17.44 -28.54
C ALA A 307 6.57 -16.09 -28.97
N ALA A 308 6.63 -15.82 -30.29
CA ALA A 308 7.01 -14.51 -30.82
C ALA A 308 6.16 -13.36 -30.23
N ALA A 309 4.84 -13.52 -30.25
CA ALA A 309 3.90 -12.52 -29.71
C ALA A 309 4.06 -12.35 -28.20
N VAL A 310 4.24 -13.45 -27.46
CA VAL A 310 4.52 -13.40 -26.01
C VAL A 310 5.79 -12.59 -25.74
N PHE A 311 6.87 -12.92 -26.44
CA PHE A 311 8.17 -12.28 -26.24
C PHE A 311 8.16 -10.80 -26.64
N GLU A 312 7.45 -10.44 -27.71
CA GLU A 312 7.25 -9.05 -28.12
C GLU A 312 6.48 -8.25 -27.05
N ALA A 313 5.45 -8.85 -26.43
CA ALA A 313 4.65 -8.18 -25.42
C ALA A 313 5.36 -8.06 -24.06
N TYR A 314 6.09 -9.09 -23.63
CA TYR A 314 6.62 -9.19 -22.26
C TYR A 314 8.09 -8.78 -22.12
N ARG A 315 9.00 -9.16 -23.04
CA ARG A 315 10.45 -8.87 -22.87
C ARG A 315 10.80 -7.38 -22.78
N PRO A 316 10.10 -6.45 -23.44
CA PRO A 316 10.38 -5.03 -23.27
C PRO A 316 10.06 -4.50 -21.86
N LYS A 317 9.22 -5.22 -21.09
CA LYS A 317 8.68 -4.77 -19.80
C LYS A 317 9.23 -5.57 -18.62
N TYR A 318 9.52 -6.84 -18.83
CA TYR A 318 9.78 -7.79 -17.76
C TYR A 318 11.05 -8.59 -17.99
N ILE A 319 11.61 -9.06 -16.87
CA ILE A 319 12.81 -9.86 -16.84
C ILE A 319 12.41 -11.34 -16.84
N GLU A 320 13.03 -12.11 -17.73
CA GLU A 320 13.05 -13.57 -17.64
C GLU A 320 14.17 -13.97 -16.66
N PRO A 321 13.87 -14.66 -15.56
CA PRO A 321 14.86 -15.03 -14.56
C PRO A 321 15.83 -16.12 -15.07
N GLU A 322 16.91 -16.31 -14.33
CA GLU A 322 17.76 -17.49 -14.43
C GLU A 322 17.42 -18.48 -13.32
N SER A 323 17.52 -19.78 -13.61
CA SER A 323 17.36 -20.83 -12.60
C SER A 323 18.56 -20.85 -11.66
N ILE A 324 18.36 -21.19 -10.39
CA ILE A 324 19.45 -21.51 -9.46
C ILE A 324 20.31 -22.70 -9.91
N HIS A 325 19.77 -23.56 -10.77
CA HIS A 325 20.49 -24.67 -11.37
C HIS A 325 21.23 -24.25 -12.67
N GLY A 326 21.18 -22.96 -13.01
CA GLY A 326 21.76 -22.38 -14.22
C GLY A 326 20.79 -22.38 -15.41
N GLY A 327 20.99 -21.42 -16.31
CA GLY A 327 20.20 -21.28 -17.53
C GLY A 327 18.99 -20.36 -17.37
N LYS A 328 18.58 -19.77 -18.50
CA LYS A 328 17.47 -18.81 -18.55
C LYS A 328 16.12 -19.53 -18.57
N LEU A 329 15.19 -19.07 -17.75
CA LEU A 329 13.83 -19.58 -17.66
C LEU A 329 12.96 -18.95 -18.76
N TYR A 330 13.12 -19.42 -20.00
CA TYR A 330 12.40 -18.89 -21.15
C TYR A 330 10.88 -19.04 -21.00
N GLY A 331 10.15 -17.96 -21.31
CA GLY A 331 8.69 -17.93 -21.19
C GLY A 331 8.18 -17.71 -19.76
N ILE A 332 9.06 -17.40 -18.81
CA ILE A 332 8.72 -17.08 -17.43
C ILE A 332 9.15 -15.65 -17.16
N PHE A 333 8.24 -14.81 -16.65
CA PHE A 333 8.48 -13.38 -16.45
C PHE A 333 8.22 -12.99 -15.01
N LYS A 334 9.16 -12.24 -14.41
CA LYS A 334 8.89 -11.48 -13.17
C LYS A 334 8.01 -10.29 -13.51
N VAL A 335 6.79 -10.28 -12.99
CA VAL A 335 5.78 -9.25 -13.24
C VAL A 335 5.47 -8.51 -11.94
N GLU A 336 4.75 -7.40 -12.02
CA GLU A 336 4.36 -6.60 -10.85
C GLU A 336 3.55 -7.45 -9.84
N GLY A 337 3.43 -6.99 -8.60
CA GLY A 337 2.78 -7.80 -7.54
C GLY A 337 3.74 -8.75 -6.84
N ALA A 338 5.06 -8.62 -7.09
CA ALA A 338 6.05 -9.66 -6.82
C ALA A 338 5.58 -11.03 -7.32
N ALA A 339 4.98 -11.07 -8.52
CA ALA A 339 4.37 -12.25 -9.11
C ALA A 339 5.22 -12.79 -10.27
N ALA A 340 4.89 -14.00 -10.74
CA ALA A 340 5.49 -14.58 -11.93
C ALA A 340 4.42 -15.07 -12.91
N MET A 341 4.63 -14.75 -14.19
CA MET A 341 3.78 -15.15 -15.30
C MET A 341 4.51 -16.19 -16.17
N PHE A 342 3.92 -17.37 -16.34
CA PHE A 342 4.47 -18.49 -17.07
C PHE A 342 3.67 -18.73 -18.34
N PHE A 343 4.37 -18.95 -19.43
CA PHE A 343 3.80 -19.42 -20.69
C PHE A 343 4.39 -20.80 -20.99
N SER A 344 3.56 -21.84 -20.93
CA SER A 344 3.92 -23.16 -21.47
C SER A 344 3.61 -23.19 -22.95
N PHE A 345 4.56 -23.68 -23.75
CA PHE A 345 4.43 -23.76 -25.20
C PHE A 345 4.32 -25.22 -25.69
N ASP A 346 3.76 -25.41 -26.89
CA ASP A 346 3.58 -26.69 -27.59
C ASP A 346 4.90 -27.34 -28.06
N LEU A 347 5.75 -27.66 -27.10
CA LEU A 347 7.03 -28.31 -27.32
C LEU A 347 6.82 -29.81 -27.60
N LYS A 348 7.62 -30.35 -28.54
CA LYS A 348 7.62 -31.79 -28.83
C LYS A 348 8.26 -32.57 -27.67
N GLU A 349 7.93 -33.85 -27.56
CA GLU A 349 8.53 -34.75 -26.58
C GLU A 349 10.07 -34.67 -26.62
N GLY A 350 10.67 -34.45 -25.46
CA GLY A 350 12.13 -34.31 -25.29
C GLY A 350 12.69 -32.89 -25.53
N GLN A 351 11.89 -31.93 -25.98
CA GLN A 351 12.29 -30.52 -26.05
C GLN A 351 12.20 -29.83 -24.68
N THR A 352 13.06 -28.84 -24.48
CA THR A 352 13.16 -28.03 -23.26
C THR A 352 12.75 -26.57 -23.52
N LEU A 353 12.72 -25.73 -22.49
CA LEU A 353 12.42 -24.30 -22.64
C LEU A 353 13.43 -23.57 -23.54
N GLU A 354 14.66 -24.06 -23.65
CA GLU A 354 15.67 -23.47 -24.55
C GLU A 354 15.35 -23.73 -26.03
N ASP A 355 14.51 -24.73 -26.32
CA ASP A 355 14.11 -25.12 -27.67
C ASP A 355 12.87 -24.36 -28.18
N ILE A 356 12.34 -23.40 -27.40
CA ILE A 356 11.17 -22.60 -27.80
C ILE A 356 11.49 -21.82 -29.07
N LYS A 357 10.71 -22.07 -30.12
CA LYS A 357 10.78 -21.37 -31.40
C LYS A 357 9.70 -20.30 -31.49
N PRO A 358 9.92 -19.24 -32.30
CA PRO A 358 8.94 -18.18 -32.48
C PRO A 358 7.52 -18.66 -32.83
N GLU A 359 7.39 -19.74 -33.59
CA GLU A 359 6.11 -20.30 -34.04
C GLU A 359 5.37 -21.15 -32.99
N ASN A 360 6.06 -21.58 -31.92
CA ASN A 360 5.44 -22.40 -30.87
C ASN A 360 4.26 -21.67 -30.23
N LYS A 361 3.23 -22.41 -29.85
CA LYS A 361 1.93 -21.93 -29.42
C LYS A 361 1.77 -22.05 -27.92
N VAL A 362 1.18 -21.04 -27.28
CA VAL A 362 0.84 -21.08 -25.86
C VAL A 362 -0.25 -22.14 -25.62
N GLU A 363 0.04 -23.11 -24.76
CA GLU A 363 -0.91 -24.17 -24.35
C GLU A 363 -1.40 -24.01 -22.92
N ARG A 364 -0.67 -23.25 -22.09
CA ARG A 364 -1.03 -22.96 -20.71
C ARG A 364 -0.39 -21.67 -20.23
N ILE A 365 -1.14 -20.90 -19.44
CA ILE A 365 -0.63 -19.74 -18.71
C ILE A 365 -0.75 -20.01 -17.21
N ILE A 366 0.29 -19.67 -16.44
CA ILE A 366 0.26 -19.73 -14.98
C ILE A 366 0.60 -18.35 -14.42
N LEU A 367 -0.17 -17.89 -13.45
CA LEU A 367 0.14 -16.72 -12.64
C LEU A 367 0.22 -17.16 -11.18
N THR A 368 1.36 -16.93 -10.52
CA THR A 368 1.63 -17.43 -9.17
C THR A 368 2.64 -16.54 -8.43
N TYR A 369 2.76 -16.71 -7.11
CA TYR A 369 3.82 -16.06 -6.34
C TYR A 369 5.14 -16.84 -6.48
N PRO A 370 6.28 -16.17 -6.74
CA PRO A 370 7.56 -16.82 -6.92
C PRO A 370 8.02 -17.69 -5.75
N GLY A 371 7.75 -17.27 -4.51
CA GLY A 371 8.07 -18.04 -3.30
C GLY A 371 7.32 -19.38 -3.18
N ILE A 372 6.28 -19.61 -3.99
CA ILE A 372 5.63 -20.92 -4.11
C ILE A 372 6.50 -21.90 -4.93
N MET A 373 7.40 -21.38 -5.76
CA MET A 373 8.25 -22.16 -6.65
C MET A 373 9.68 -22.26 -6.16
N ASP A 374 10.29 -21.12 -5.82
CA ASP A 374 11.68 -21.01 -5.36
C ASP A 374 11.89 -19.68 -4.63
N ASP A 375 12.46 -19.72 -3.44
CA ASP A 375 12.76 -18.55 -2.61
C ASP A 375 13.77 -17.58 -3.26
N SER A 376 14.54 -18.04 -4.25
CA SER A 376 15.57 -17.24 -4.93
C SER A 376 15.05 -16.35 -6.07
N PHE A 377 13.75 -16.45 -6.36
CA PHE A 377 13.12 -15.81 -7.50
C PHE A 377 12.83 -14.32 -7.26
#